data_AF-A0A0P6XYU8-F1
#
_entry.id   AF-A0A0P6XYU8-F1
#
_cell.length_a   1.000
_cell.length_b   1.000
_cell.length_c   1.000
_cell.angle_alpha   90.00
_cell.angle_beta   90.00
_cell.angle_gamma   90.00
#
_symmetry.space_group_name_H-M   'P 1'
#
loop_
_entity.id
_entity.type
_entity.pdbx_description
1 polymer ?
#
loop_
_entity_poly.entity_id
_entity_poly.type
_entity_poly.pdbx_seq_one_letter_code
_entity_poly.pdbx_strand_id
1 'polypeptide(L)'
;MIINLLLIGLVAGVAGGMFGIGGGAIMVPAMVLLLALDQKFATGTSIGAQILPVGLLGAFVYYKEGNLDWRASIIIAIGLLIGTFFGAKIAAPISSATMKKFYGAFLFIIGARYLFWK
;
A
#
# COMPACT_ATOMS: atom_id res chain seq x y z
N MET A 1 -16.53 -8.65 -11.37
CA MET A 1 -15.49 -7.62 -11.23
C MET A 1 -15.75 -6.68 -10.05
N ILE A 2 -16.88 -5.97 -9.98
CA ILE A 2 -17.19 -5.02 -8.90
C ILE A 2 -17.17 -5.67 -7.51
N ILE A 3 -17.83 -6.82 -7.33
CA ILE A 3 -17.84 -7.56 -6.05
C ILE A 3 -16.41 -7.93 -5.62
N ASN A 4 -15.58 -8.40 -6.55
CA ASN A 4 -14.19 -8.76 -6.25
C ASN A 4 -13.38 -7.54 -5.79
N LEU A 5 -13.57 -6.37 -6.42
CA LEU A 5 -12.91 -5.13 -6.00
C LEU A 5 -13.36 -4.68 -4.60
N LEU A 6 -14.65 -4.82 -4.28
CA LEU A 6 -15.16 -4.54 -2.94
C LEU A 6 -14.57 -5.49 -1.89
N LEU A 7 -14.51 -6.79 -2.18
CA LEU A 7 -13.91 -7.77 -1.29
C LEU A 7 -12.41 -7.53 -1.09
N ILE A 8 -11.69 -7.24 -2.17
CA ILE A 8 -10.26 -6.87 -2.10
C ILE A 8 -10.09 -5.62 -1.22
N GLY A 9 -10.91 -4.60 -1.42
CA GLY A 9 -10.87 -3.37 -0.62
C GLY A 9 -11.18 -3.61 0.86
N LEU A 10 -12.16 -4.47 1.18
CA LEU A 10 -12.52 -4.80 2.55
C LEU A 10 -11.39 -5.55 3.27
N VAL A 11 -10.86 -6.60 2.66
CA VAL A 11 -9.74 -7.37 3.23
C VAL A 11 -8.49 -6.50 3.38
N ALA A 12 -8.18 -5.70 2.35
CA ALA A 12 -7.05 -4.77 2.40
C ALA A 12 -7.26 -3.65 3.43
N GLY A 13 -8.50 -3.18 3.62
CA GLY A 13 -8.85 -2.17 4.61
C GLY A 13 -8.67 -2.67 6.04
N VAL A 14 -9.13 -3.89 6.33
CA VAL A 14 -8.90 -4.55 7.63
C VAL A 14 -7.41 -4.71 7.90
N ALA A 15 -6.66 -5.29 6.95
CA ALA A 15 -5.22 -5.45 7.07
C ALA A 15 -4.48 -4.09 7.18
N GLY A 16 -4.91 -3.09 6.41
CA GLY A 16 -4.37 -1.74 6.43
C GLY A 16 -4.57 -1.05 7.78
N GLY A 17 -5.73 -1.23 8.42
CA GLY A 17 -6.01 -0.74 9.77
C GLY A 17 -5.21 -1.46 10.85
N MET A 18 -5.09 -2.79 10.76
CA MET A 18 -4.36 -3.60 11.76
C MET A 18 -2.84 -3.40 11.70
N PHE A 19 -2.27 -3.33 10.51
CA PHE A 19 -0.81 -3.34 10.30
C PHE A 19 -0.23 -1.98 9.88
N GLY A 20 -1.07 -0.98 9.61
CA GLY A 20 -0.62 0.33 9.14
C GLY A 20 -0.05 0.35 7.72
N ILE A 21 -0.20 -0.74 6.95
CA ILE A 21 0.41 -0.91 5.61
C ILE A 21 -0.32 -0.17 4.47
N GLY A 22 -1.40 0.57 4.78
CA GLY A 22 -2.21 1.29 3.78
C GLY A 22 -2.98 0.40 2.80
N GLY A 23 -3.06 -0.92 3.03
CA GLY A 23 -3.81 -1.88 2.21
C GLY A 23 -3.20 -2.21 0.84
N GLY A 24 -2.26 -1.42 0.32
CA GLY A 24 -1.68 -1.63 -1.01
C GLY A 24 -0.91 -2.94 -1.16
N ALA A 25 -0.21 -3.34 -0.09
CA ALA A 25 0.44 -4.64 0.05
C ALA A 25 -0.50 -5.84 -0.21
N ILE A 26 -1.81 -5.66 -0.01
CA ILE A 26 -2.83 -6.68 -0.26
C ILE A 26 -3.57 -6.42 -1.58
N MET A 27 -3.96 -5.17 -1.85
CA MET A 27 -4.74 -4.83 -3.05
C MET A 27 -4.00 -5.12 -4.36
N VAL A 28 -2.72 -4.74 -4.44
CA VAL A 28 -1.91 -4.91 -5.65
C VAL A 28 -1.76 -6.38 -6.05
N PRO A 29 -1.28 -7.30 -5.18
CA PRO A 29 -1.16 -8.71 -5.56
C PRO A 29 -2.54 -9.35 -5.78
N ALA A 30 -3.58 -8.98 -5.03
CA ALA A 30 -4.92 -9.50 -5.26
C ALA A 30 -5.47 -9.12 -6.65
N MET A 31 -5.29 -7.86 -7.07
CA MET A 31 -5.66 -7.42 -8.42
C MET A 31 -4.86 -8.11 -9.52
N VAL A 32 -3.55 -8.29 -9.32
CA VAL A 32 -2.68 -8.93 -10.31
C VAL A 32 -2.94 -10.43 -10.43
N LEU A 33 -3.14 -11.13 -9.30
CA LEU A 33 -3.27 -12.58 -9.27
C LEU A 33 -4.71 -13.06 -9.48
N LEU A 34 -5.70 -12.37 -8.93
CA LEU A 34 -7.11 -12.79 -8.99
C LEU A 34 -7.87 -12.18 -10.18
N LEU A 35 -7.47 -10.97 -10.60
CA LEU A 35 -8.14 -10.24 -11.69
C LEU A 35 -7.27 -10.13 -12.95
N ALA A 36 -6.08 -10.73 -12.95
CA ALA A 36 -5.11 -10.69 -14.07
C ALA A 36 -4.79 -9.27 -14.56
N LEU A 37 -4.86 -8.27 -13.68
CA LEU A 37 -4.54 -6.88 -14.03
C LEU A 37 -3.04 -6.69 -14.17
N ASP A 38 -2.65 -5.75 -15.03
CA ASP A 38 -1.27 -5.32 -15.16
C ASP A 38 -0.73 -4.76 -13.82
N GLN A 39 0.53 -5.05 -13.49
CA GLN A 39 1.14 -4.63 -12.23
C GLN A 39 1.10 -3.11 -12.02
N LYS A 40 1.40 -2.32 -13.04
CA LYS A 40 1.39 -0.86 -12.92
C LYS A 40 -0.02 -0.32 -12.80
N PHE A 41 -0.95 -0.90 -13.56
CA PHE A 41 -2.36 -0.53 -13.46
C PHE A 41 -2.90 -0.81 -12.05
N ALA A 42 -2.69 -2.01 -11.53
CA ALA A 42 -3.05 -2.39 -10.16
C ALA A 42 -2.40 -1.47 -9.12
N THR A 43 -1.12 -1.11 -9.30
CA THR A 43 -0.41 -0.18 -8.41
C THR A 43 -1.04 1.21 -8.43
N GLY A 44 -1.31 1.76 -9.62
CA GLY A 44 -1.96 3.07 -9.77
C GLY A 44 -3.37 3.10 -9.18
N THR A 45 -4.19 2.07 -9.45
CA THR A 45 -5.53 1.93 -8.87
C THR A 45 -5.48 1.84 -7.34
N SER A 46 -4.53 1.08 -6.80
CA SER A 46 -4.33 0.96 -5.36
C SER A 46 -3.94 2.31 -4.72
N ILE A 47 -3.04 3.07 -5.35
CA ILE A 47 -2.67 4.42 -4.86
C ILE A 47 -3.90 5.32 -4.87
N GLY A 48 -4.67 5.34 -5.97
CA GLY A 48 -5.90 6.12 -6.08
C GLY A 48 -6.93 5.78 -4.99
N ALA A 49 -7.08 4.51 -4.65
CA ALA A 49 -8.00 4.05 -3.60
C ALA A 49 -7.57 4.48 -2.17
N GLN A 50 -6.28 4.71 -1.94
CA GLN A 50 -5.74 4.99 -0.59
C GLN A 50 -5.77 6.46 -0.17
N ILE A 51 -5.75 7.40 -1.14
CA ILE A 51 -5.47 8.82 -0.88
C ILE A 51 -6.46 9.48 0.10
N LEU A 52 -7.76 9.19 -0.01
CA LEU A 52 -8.79 9.93 0.74
C LEU A 52 -9.38 9.15 1.93
N PRO A 53 -9.90 7.92 1.80
CA PRO A 53 -10.65 7.30 2.88
C PRO A 53 -9.78 6.50 3.87
N VAL A 54 -8.71 5.84 3.41
CA VAL A 54 -8.05 4.79 4.20
C VAL A 54 -7.15 5.38 5.30
N GLY A 55 -6.24 6.29 4.92
CA GLY A 55 -5.27 6.86 5.86
C GLY A 55 -5.95 7.72 6.95
N LEU A 56 -6.96 8.51 6.57
CA LEU A 56 -7.65 9.42 7.49
C LEU A 56 -8.45 8.68 8.57
N LEU A 57 -9.23 7.67 8.18
CA LEU A 57 -10.04 6.91 9.15
C LEU A 57 -9.16 6.14 10.14
N GLY A 58 -8.09 5.49 9.66
CA GLY A 58 -7.14 4.81 10.53
C GLY A 58 -6.42 5.78 11.48
N ALA A 59 -5.87 6.87 10.96
CA ALA A 59 -5.19 7.87 11.76
C ALA A 59 -6.11 8.49 12.82
N PHE A 60 -7.38 8.71 12.52
CA PHE A 60 -8.36 9.22 13.47
C PHE A 60 -8.58 8.28 14.66
N VAL A 61 -8.68 6.96 14.40
CA VAL A 61 -8.80 5.96 15.46
C VAL A 61 -7.55 5.96 16.33
N TYR A 62 -6.35 5.88 15.73
CA TYR A 62 -5.09 5.91 16.49
C TYR A 62 -4.87 7.23 17.24
N TYR A 63 -5.32 8.36 16.70
CA TYR A 63 -5.30 9.65 17.38
C TYR A 63 -6.18 9.66 18.63
N LYS A 64 -7.40 9.12 18.53
CA LYS A 64 -8.32 9.01 19.68
C LYS A 64 -7.77 8.12 20.78
N GLU A 65 -7.07 7.05 20.43
CA GLU A 65 -6.42 6.14 21.37
C GLU A 65 -5.09 6.68 21.91
N GLY A 66 -4.68 7.91 21.56
CA GLY A 66 -3.41 8.51 22.01
C GLY A 66 -2.16 7.89 21.39
N ASN A 67 -2.32 7.07 20.35
CA ASN A 67 -1.25 6.32 19.68
C ASN A 67 -0.80 6.99 18.37
N LEU A 68 -0.96 8.32 18.25
CA LEU A 68 -0.53 9.10 17.09
C LEU A 68 0.36 10.26 17.50
N ASP A 69 1.63 10.23 17.07
CA ASP A 69 2.47 11.43 17.03
C ASP A 69 2.17 12.21 15.74
N TRP A 70 1.35 13.26 15.88
CA TRP A 70 0.94 14.08 14.73
C TRP A 70 2.10 14.88 14.12
N ARG A 71 3.13 15.23 14.90
CA ARG A 71 4.29 15.99 14.39
C ARG A 71 5.15 15.09 13.52
N ALA A 72 5.49 13.91 14.03
CA ALA A 72 6.22 12.90 13.26
C ALA A 72 5.44 12.51 12.00
N SER A 73 4.11 12.36 12.10
CA SER A 73 3.24 12.02 10.98
C SER A 73 3.30 13.05 9.85
N ILE A 74 3.30 14.36 10.16
CA ILE A 74 3.40 15.41 9.14
C ILE A 74 4.77 15.40 8.46
N ILE A 75 5.86 15.23 9.22
CA ILE A 75 7.22 15.17 8.64
C ILE A 75 7.33 13.98 7.69
N ILE A 76 6.85 12.80 8.10
CA ILE A 76 6.82 11.61 7.26
C ILE A 76 5.94 11.84 6.03
N ALA A 77 4.79 12.50 6.17
CA ALA A 77 3.90 12.80 5.05
C ALA A 77 4.59 13.64 3.95
N ILE A 78 5.40 14.64 4.33
CA ILE A 78 6.18 15.43 3.36
C ILE A 78 7.16 14.52 2.59
N GLY A 79 7.88 13.65 3.31
CA GLY A 79 8.77 12.66 2.69
C GLY A 79 8.03 11.69 1.76
N LEU A 80 6.84 11.23 2.16
CA LEU A 80 5.98 10.37 1.35
C LEU A 80 5.51 11.05 0.08
N LEU A 81 5.12 12.34 0.11
CA LEU A 81 4.69 13.07 -1.08
C LEU A 81 5.81 13.13 -2.12
N ILE A 82 7.02 13.52 -1.69
CA ILE A 82 8.19 13.61 -2.56
C ILE A 82 8.58 12.22 -3.08
N GLY A 83 8.71 11.25 -2.18
CA GLY A 83 9.11 9.88 -2.50
C GLY A 83 8.12 9.19 -3.44
N THR A 84 6.82 9.37 -3.24
CA THR A 84 5.78 8.77 -4.10
C THR A 84 5.82 9.37 -5.50
N PHE A 85 5.99 10.70 -5.62
CA PHE A 85 6.08 11.36 -6.92
C PHE A 85 7.28 10.87 -7.74
N PHE A 86 8.47 10.86 -7.14
CA PHE A 86 9.66 10.38 -7.83
C PHE A 86 9.63 8.86 -8.05
N GLY A 87 9.13 8.08 -7.10
CA GLY A 87 8.95 6.64 -7.23
C GLY A 87 8.03 6.27 -8.39
N ALA A 88 6.91 6.98 -8.56
CA ALA A 88 6.02 6.80 -9.71
C ALA A 88 6.70 7.13 -11.04
N LYS A 89 7.50 8.23 -11.08
CA LYS A 89 8.29 8.59 -12.27
C LYS A 89 9.36 7.55 -12.62
N ILE A 90 10.04 6.98 -11.62
CA ILE A 90 11.04 5.92 -11.81
C ILE A 90 10.37 4.61 -12.28
N ALA A 91 9.18 4.30 -11.76
CA ALA A 91 8.43 3.11 -12.15
C ALA A 91 7.82 3.21 -13.56
N ALA A 92 7.51 4.42 -14.04
CA ALA A 92 6.88 4.65 -15.34
C ALA A 92 7.59 3.98 -16.53
N PRO A 93 8.93 4.07 -16.70
CA PRO A 93 9.63 3.40 -17.81
C PRO A 93 9.89 1.90 -17.60
N ILE A 94 9.85 1.38 -16.37
CA ILE A 94 10.23 -0.02 -16.05
C ILE A 94 9.12 -0.97 -16.47
N SER A 95 9.38 -2.12 -17.12
CA SER A 95 8.30 -3.04 -17.51
C SER A 95 7.44 -3.52 -16.31
N SER A 96 6.14 -3.77 -16.52
CA SER A 96 5.25 -4.29 -15.47
C SER A 96 5.69 -5.65 -14.94
N ALA A 97 6.28 -6.51 -15.78
CA ALA A 97 6.85 -7.78 -15.37
C ALA A 97 8.04 -7.58 -14.41
N THR A 98 8.91 -6.62 -14.69
CA THR A 98 10.03 -6.26 -13.80
C THR A 98 9.52 -5.65 -12.49
N MET A 99 8.54 -4.75 -12.56
CA MET A 99 7.90 -4.18 -11.36
C MET A 99 7.27 -5.26 -10.48
N LYS A 100 6.63 -6.27 -11.08
CA LYS A 100 6.04 -7.40 -10.35
C LYS A 100 7.11 -8.19 -9.60
N LYS A 101 8.27 -8.42 -10.23
CA LYS A 101 9.41 -9.10 -9.59
C LYS A 101 9.99 -8.26 -8.44
N PHE A 102 10.21 -6.96 -8.65
CA PHE A 102 10.68 -6.06 -7.58
C PHE A 102 9.72 -6.02 -6.40
N TYR A 103 8.42 -5.93 -6.68
CA TYR A 103 7.39 -5.92 -5.66
C TYR A 103 7.36 -7.23 -4.86
N GLY A 104 7.42 -8.38 -5.54
CA GLY A 104 7.49 -9.69 -4.90
C GLY A 104 8.75 -9.86 -4.04
N ALA A 105 9.91 -9.45 -4.55
CA ALA A 105 11.17 -9.49 -3.80
C ALA A 105 11.11 -8.60 -2.55
N PHE A 106 10.55 -7.39 -2.68
CA PHE A 106 10.33 -6.49 -1.55
C PHE A 106 9.46 -7.13 -0.47
N LEU A 107 8.31 -7.69 -0.83
CA LEU A 107 7.42 -8.37 0.13
C LEU A 107 8.12 -9.56 0.80
N PHE A 108 8.86 -10.36 0.03
CA PHE A 108 9.60 -11.50 0.57
C PHE A 108 10.67 -11.07 1.56
N ILE A 109 11.49 -10.07 1.22
CA ILE A 109 12.56 -9.57 2.09
C ILE A 109 11.98 -9.01 3.39
N ILE A 110 10.93 -8.18 3.30
CA ILE A 110 10.29 -7.60 4.48
C ILE A 110 9.67 -8.69 5.34
N GLY A 111 8.93 -9.64 4.75
CA GLY A 111 8.33 -10.75 5.47
C GLY A 111 9.37 -11.63 6.17
N ALA A 112 10.45 -11.99 5.47
CA ALA A 112 11.56 -12.74 6.06
C ALA A 112 12.23 -11.95 7.19
N ARG A 113 12.43 -10.64 7.03
CA ARG A 113 12.96 -9.81 8.11
C ARG A 113 12.05 -9.82 9.32
N TYR A 114 10.75 -9.60 9.15
CA TYR A 114 9.81 -9.56 10.28
C TYR A 114 9.77 -10.89 11.07
N LEU A 115 9.97 -12.03 10.41
CA LEU A 115 9.95 -13.35 11.06
C LEU A 115 11.25 -13.72 11.76
N PHE A 116 12.39 -13.31 11.21
CA PHE A 116 13.72 -13.75 11.66
C PHE A 116 14.57 -12.64 12.27
N TRP A 117 14.05 -11.41 12.37
CA TRP A 117 14.69 -10.31 13.10
C TRP A 117 14.45 -10.48 14.60
N LYS A 118 15.52 -10.41 15.41
CA LYS A 118 15.47 -10.45 16.88
C LYS A 118 15.12 -9.10 17.48
#